data_AF-A0A6F8ZQ20-F1
#
_entry.id   AF-A0A6F8ZQ20-F1
#
_cell.length_a   1.000
_cell.length_b   1.000
_cell.length_c   1.000
_cell.angle_alpha   90.00
_cell.angle_beta   90.00
_cell.angle_gamma   90.00
#
_symmetry.space_group_name_H-M   'P 1'
#
loop_
_entity.id
_entity.type
_entity.pdbx_description
1 polymer ?
#
loop_
_entity_poly.entity_id
_entity_poly.type
_entity_poly.pdbx_seq_one_letter_code
_entity_poly.pdbx_strand_id
1 'polypeptide(L)'
;MIEVKERENGANVEASRTFIFTDGEDQELRRRAGANVVNTNCSAVHTRQALCCKMSVEYDKFIEWFCHMDDDNYVIVPSLLKLLSSYHHTQDVYLGRPSLDHPIEAAERVKSDGSVSVRFWFATGGAGFCISRGLALKMSPWASLGNFISTAEKIRLPDDCTIGYIIEALLEVTLSYGGFENRRNVISIGGAFSLVEDPSRFKTVHCLLYPETDWCPSKGHH
;
A
#
# COMPACT_ATOMS: atom_id res chain seq x y z
N MET A 1 -4.95 3.74 -1.09
CA MET A 1 -4.50 2.94 -2.26
C MET A 1 -4.27 3.82 -3.47
N ILE A 2 -3.16 3.61 -4.19
CA ILE A 2 -2.88 4.25 -5.47
C ILE A 2 -3.01 3.20 -6.57
N GLU A 3 -3.88 3.45 -7.54
CA GLU A 3 -4.07 2.57 -8.69
C GLU A 3 -3.24 3.07 -9.88
N VAL A 4 -2.47 2.18 -10.50
CA VAL A 4 -1.59 2.50 -11.63
C VAL A 4 -2.04 1.72 -12.87
N LYS A 5 -2.29 2.46 -13.96
CA LYS A 5 -2.61 1.90 -15.28
C LYS A 5 -1.53 2.29 -16.28
N GLU A 6 -1.00 1.35 -17.05
CA GLU A 6 -0.13 1.68 -18.18
C GLU A 6 -0.94 2.41 -19.28
N ARG A 7 -0.36 3.46 -19.86
CA ARG A 7 -1.00 4.25 -20.93
C ARG A 7 -0.63 3.68 -22.29
N GLU A 8 -1.61 3.53 -23.17
CA GLU A 8 -1.36 3.27 -24.58
C GLU A 8 -0.94 4.51 -25.39
N ASN A 9 -0.99 5.76 -24.91
CA ASN A 9 -0.55 6.94 -25.70
C ASN A 9 -0.31 8.25 -24.89
N GLY A 10 0.86 8.37 -24.23
CA GLY A 10 1.60 9.64 -24.14
C GLY A 10 1.05 10.91 -23.46
N ALA A 11 -0.14 10.96 -22.85
CA ALA A 11 -0.59 12.14 -22.08
C ALA A 11 -0.26 12.04 -20.57
N ASN A 12 -0.32 13.15 -19.82
CA ASN A 12 -0.07 13.24 -18.37
C ASN A 12 -1.05 12.43 -17.51
N VAL A 13 -0.54 11.66 -16.53
CA VAL A 13 -1.34 10.99 -15.48
C VAL A 13 -1.99 12.04 -14.58
N GLU A 14 -3.32 12.00 -14.53
CA GLU A 14 -4.16 12.85 -13.70
C GLU A 14 -4.36 12.16 -12.34
N ALA A 15 -4.62 12.91 -11.27
CA ALA A 15 -4.93 12.41 -9.92
C ALA A 15 -6.19 11.51 -9.82
N SER A 16 -6.76 11.11 -10.96
CA SER A 16 -8.02 10.40 -11.12
C SER A 16 -8.00 8.91 -10.73
N ARG A 17 -6.89 8.38 -10.21
CA ARG A 17 -6.71 6.94 -9.89
C ARG A 17 -6.21 6.63 -8.48
N THR A 18 -6.33 7.56 -7.54
CA THR A 18 -6.11 7.27 -6.12
C THR A 18 -7.44 7.05 -5.44
N PHE A 19 -7.62 5.92 -4.76
CA PHE A 19 -8.82 5.58 -3.99
C PHE A 19 -8.55 5.71 -2.49
N ILE A 20 -9.49 6.34 -1.79
CA ILE A 20 -9.44 6.53 -0.35
C ILE A 20 -10.50 5.63 0.28
N PHE A 21 -10.05 4.67 1.08
CA PHE A 21 -10.92 3.72 1.76
C PHE A 21 -11.11 4.17 3.20
N THR A 22 -12.36 4.31 3.63
CA THR A 22 -12.73 4.82 4.95
C THR A 22 -13.80 3.94 5.59
N ASP A 23 -14.03 4.08 6.88
CA ASP A 23 -15.03 3.36 7.67
C ASP A 23 -16.32 4.19 7.92
N GLY A 24 -16.38 5.41 7.37
CA GLY A 24 -17.54 6.27 7.50
C GLY A 24 -17.73 7.23 6.33
N GLU A 25 -18.89 7.87 6.29
CA GLU A 25 -19.14 8.95 5.33
C GLU A 25 -18.45 10.24 5.79
N ASP A 26 -17.66 10.84 4.91
CA ASP A 26 -17.06 12.15 5.11
C ASP A 26 -17.41 13.06 3.92
N GLN A 27 -18.25 14.06 4.16
CA GLN A 27 -18.72 14.96 3.11
C GLN A 27 -17.62 15.85 2.54
N GLU A 28 -16.64 16.24 3.37
CA GLU A 28 -15.54 17.09 2.92
C GLU A 28 -14.55 16.29 2.06
N LEU A 29 -14.23 15.08 2.51
CA LEU A 29 -13.42 14.15 1.74
C LEU A 29 -14.08 13.81 0.41
N ARG A 30 -15.40 13.55 0.43
CA ARG A 30 -16.18 13.27 -0.79
C ARG A 30 -16.29 14.47 -1.71
N ARG A 31 -16.33 15.70 -1.18
CA ARG A 31 -16.27 16.93 -1.99
C ARG A 31 -14.93 17.07 -2.70
N ARG A 32 -13.82 16.67 -2.07
CA ARG A 32 -12.46 16.79 -2.62
C ARG A 32 -12.07 15.66 -3.57
N ALA A 33 -12.36 14.41 -3.20
CA ALA A 33 -11.93 13.22 -3.93
C ALA A 33 -13.06 12.55 -4.73
N GLY A 34 -14.30 13.04 -4.61
CA GLY A 34 -15.42 12.62 -5.44
C GLY A 34 -15.75 11.12 -5.31
N ALA A 35 -15.90 10.46 -6.45
CA ALA A 35 -16.24 9.04 -6.53
C ALA A 35 -15.11 8.09 -6.11
N ASN A 36 -13.91 8.62 -5.85
CA ASN A 36 -12.76 7.83 -5.42
C ASN A 36 -12.73 7.57 -3.91
N VAL A 37 -13.67 8.14 -3.15
CA VAL A 37 -13.88 7.81 -1.74
C VAL A 37 -14.78 6.58 -1.65
N VAL A 38 -14.28 5.52 -1.01
CA VAL A 38 -14.97 4.26 -0.81
C VAL A 38 -15.19 4.05 0.68
N ASN A 39 -16.46 4.11 1.10
CA ASN A 39 -16.85 3.65 2.43
C ASN A 39 -16.87 2.12 2.44
N THR A 40 -16.00 1.53 3.24
CA THR A 40 -15.82 0.08 3.38
C THR A 40 -16.94 -0.57 4.20
N ASN A 41 -17.67 0.22 5.00
CA ASN A 41 -18.57 -0.25 6.06
C ASN A 41 -17.91 -1.20 7.06
N CYS A 42 -16.58 -1.23 7.12
CA CYS A 42 -15.82 -1.93 8.14
C CYS A 42 -15.84 -1.12 9.45
N SER A 43 -15.48 -1.77 10.55
CA SER A 43 -15.43 -1.09 11.85
C SER A 43 -14.37 0.02 11.87
N ALA A 44 -14.67 1.12 12.56
CA ALA A 44 -13.76 2.25 12.77
C ALA A 44 -12.67 1.99 13.83
N VAL A 45 -12.70 0.85 14.52
CA VAL A 45 -11.66 0.49 15.49
C VAL A 45 -10.38 0.03 14.78
N HIS A 46 -9.23 0.20 15.45
CA HIS A 46 -7.93 -0.27 14.95
C HIS A 46 -7.60 -1.70 15.41
N THR A 47 -8.54 -2.62 15.23
CA THR A 47 -8.29 -4.05 15.50
C THR A 47 -7.82 -4.75 14.23
N ARG A 48 -7.09 -5.87 14.38
CA ARG A 48 -6.68 -6.74 13.26
C ARG A 48 -7.84 -7.03 12.30
N GLN A 49 -8.99 -7.42 12.85
CA GLN A 49 -10.17 -7.76 12.05
C GLN A 49 -10.70 -6.56 11.24
N ALA A 50 -10.71 -5.36 11.84
CA ALA A 50 -11.15 -4.15 11.16
C ALA A 50 -10.19 -3.73 10.04
N LEU A 51 -8.88 -3.83 10.26
CA LEU A 51 -7.85 -3.55 9.26
C LEU A 51 -7.91 -4.56 8.10
N CYS A 52 -7.97 -5.86 8.40
CA CYS A 52 -8.16 -6.90 7.38
C CYS A 52 -9.46 -6.72 6.59
N CYS A 53 -10.54 -6.23 7.22
CA CYS A 53 -11.78 -5.91 6.52
C CYS A 53 -11.57 -4.79 5.49
N LYS A 54 -10.91 -3.69 5.88
CA LYS A 54 -10.58 -2.57 4.98
C LYS A 54 -9.69 -3.03 3.83
N MET A 55 -8.64 -3.78 4.14
CA MET A 55 -7.74 -4.39 3.15
C MET A 55 -8.47 -5.32 2.18
N SER A 56 -9.49 -6.07 2.64
CA SER A 56 -10.31 -6.90 1.76
C SER A 56 -11.07 -6.06 0.72
N VAL A 57 -11.61 -4.92 1.12
CA VAL A 57 -12.36 -4.01 0.22
C VAL A 57 -11.40 -3.28 -0.72
N GLU A 58 -10.22 -2.91 -0.22
CA GLU A 58 -9.12 -2.41 -1.05
C GLU A 58 -8.78 -3.40 -2.16
N TYR A 59 -8.47 -4.63 -1.77
CA TYR A 59 -8.12 -5.69 -2.70
C TYR A 59 -9.20 -5.89 -3.78
N ASP A 60 -10.50 -5.86 -3.46
CA ASP A 60 -11.54 -6.05 -4.48
C ASP A 60 -11.68 -4.89 -5.49
N LYS A 61 -10.92 -3.79 -5.34
CA LYS A 61 -10.98 -2.61 -6.21
C LYS A 61 -9.88 -2.56 -7.29
N PHE A 62 -8.87 -3.43 -7.27
CA PHE A 62 -7.72 -3.31 -8.19
C PHE A 62 -8.11 -3.54 -9.66
N ILE A 63 -7.31 -2.96 -10.58
CA ILE A 63 -7.42 -3.21 -12.03
C ILE A 63 -6.10 -3.77 -12.58
N GLU A 64 -5.04 -2.97 -12.68
CA GLU A 64 -3.73 -3.37 -13.24
C GLU A 64 -2.63 -3.52 -12.18
N TRP A 65 -2.57 -2.59 -11.24
CA TRP A 65 -1.68 -2.62 -10.10
C TRP A 65 -2.45 -2.30 -8.83
N PHE A 66 -2.27 -3.13 -7.81
CA PHE A 66 -2.75 -2.87 -6.47
C PHE A 66 -1.59 -2.33 -5.64
N CYS A 67 -1.53 -1.01 -5.43
CA CYS A 67 -0.58 -0.41 -4.50
C CYS A 67 -1.28 0.11 -3.24
N HIS A 68 -0.95 -0.50 -2.11
CA HIS A 68 -1.42 -0.09 -0.80
C HIS A 68 -0.43 0.90 -0.17
N MET A 69 -0.98 1.89 0.52
CA MET A 69 -0.27 2.96 1.22
C MET A 69 -1.16 3.41 2.39
N ASP A 70 -0.56 3.62 3.55
CA ASP A 70 -1.23 4.16 4.73
C ASP A 70 -1.52 5.67 4.58
N ASP A 71 -2.37 6.21 5.45
CA ASP A 71 -2.76 7.63 5.45
C ASP A 71 -1.63 8.58 5.88
N ASP A 72 -0.58 8.03 6.50
CA ASP A 72 0.65 8.71 6.88
C ASP A 72 1.80 8.46 5.89
N ASN A 73 1.51 8.06 4.64
CA ASN A 73 2.51 7.87 3.59
C ASN A 73 2.51 9.03 2.57
N TYR A 74 3.71 9.48 2.18
CA TYR A 74 3.88 10.44 1.07
C TYR A 74 4.38 9.72 -0.18
N VAL A 75 3.62 9.78 -1.28
CA VAL A 75 3.95 9.05 -2.50
C VAL A 75 4.32 9.98 -3.65
N ILE A 76 5.51 9.76 -4.20
CA ILE A 76 5.96 10.42 -5.43
C ILE A 76 5.47 9.59 -6.61
N VAL A 77 4.24 9.89 -7.07
CA VAL A 77 3.55 9.12 -8.12
C VAL A 77 4.40 8.93 -9.39
N PRO A 78 5.09 9.94 -9.96
CA PRO A 78 5.91 9.73 -11.16
C PRO A 78 7.03 8.70 -10.98
N SER A 79 7.67 8.67 -9.81
CA SER A 79 8.72 7.70 -9.49
C SER A 79 8.15 6.29 -9.34
N LEU A 80 7.00 6.17 -8.69
CA LEU A 80 6.27 4.89 -8.57
C LEU A 80 5.89 4.36 -9.96
N LEU A 81 5.30 5.19 -10.81
CA LEU A 81 4.93 4.81 -12.18
C LEU A 81 6.15 4.34 -12.98
N LYS A 82 7.27 5.06 -12.88
CA LYS A 82 8.52 4.68 -13.53
C LYS A 82 9.00 3.30 -13.08
N LEU A 83 8.96 3.01 -11.78
CA LEU A 83 9.29 1.68 -11.25
C LEU A 83 8.32 0.61 -11.78
N LEU A 84 7.01 0.85 -11.73
CA LEU A 84 6.03 -0.16 -12.15
C LEU A 84 6.11 -0.45 -13.65
N SER A 85 6.43 0.56 -14.48
CA SER A 85 6.60 0.39 -15.93
C SER A 85 7.78 -0.51 -16.35
N SER A 86 8.68 -0.87 -15.43
CA SER A 86 9.72 -1.87 -15.74
C SER A 86 9.24 -3.32 -15.63
N TYR A 87 7.98 -3.54 -15.26
CA TYR A 87 7.36 -4.84 -15.06
C TYR A 87 6.06 -4.94 -15.87
N HIS A 88 5.79 -6.11 -16.46
CA HIS A 88 4.47 -6.34 -17.04
C HIS A 88 3.46 -6.68 -15.94
N HIS A 89 2.32 -5.97 -15.90
CA HIS A 89 1.28 -6.16 -14.90
C HIS A 89 0.62 -7.57 -14.92
N THR A 90 0.89 -8.38 -15.95
CA THR A 90 0.42 -9.78 -16.07
C THR A 90 1.38 -10.80 -15.44
N GLN A 91 2.59 -10.38 -15.07
CA GLN A 91 3.56 -11.22 -14.35
C GLN A 91 3.18 -11.35 -12.88
N ASP A 92 3.87 -12.24 -12.16
CA ASP A 92 3.74 -12.35 -10.71
C ASP A 92 4.76 -11.44 -10.04
N VAL A 93 4.33 -10.25 -9.63
CA VAL A 93 5.22 -9.23 -9.07
C VAL A 93 4.66 -8.73 -7.75
N TYR A 94 5.47 -8.85 -6.71
CA TYR A 94 5.21 -8.33 -5.37
C TYR A 94 6.37 -7.43 -4.95
N LEU A 95 6.12 -6.12 -4.84
CA LEU A 95 7.12 -5.11 -4.53
C LEU A 95 6.83 -4.48 -3.18
N GLY A 96 7.86 -4.31 -2.36
CA GLY A 96 7.74 -3.64 -1.08
C GLY A 96 9.00 -3.79 -0.24
N ARG A 97 8.99 -3.20 0.94
CA ARG A 97 10.08 -3.31 1.90
C ARG A 97 9.82 -4.48 2.87
N PRO A 98 10.71 -5.48 2.97
CA PRO A 98 10.62 -6.51 4.00
C PRO A 98 10.54 -5.88 5.40
N SER A 99 9.61 -6.36 6.22
CA SER A 99 9.39 -5.81 7.58
C SER A 99 10.45 -6.27 8.59
N LEU A 100 10.93 -7.50 8.45
CA LEU A 100 11.93 -8.12 9.31
C LEU A 100 13.22 -8.39 8.52
N ASP A 101 14.31 -8.70 9.23
CA ASP A 101 15.56 -9.22 8.64
C ASP A 101 15.56 -10.75 8.48
N HIS A 102 14.46 -11.40 8.84
CA HIS A 102 14.20 -12.84 8.71
C HIS A 102 12.72 -13.10 8.37
N PRO A 103 12.36 -14.24 7.76
CA PRO A 103 10.96 -14.56 7.50
C PRO A 103 10.20 -14.78 8.82
N ILE A 104 8.97 -14.29 8.90
CA ILE A 104 8.08 -14.50 10.05
C ILE A 104 7.67 -15.96 10.11
N GLU A 105 7.40 -16.45 11.32
CA GLU A 105 6.87 -17.79 11.56
C GLU A 105 5.40 -17.69 12.01
N ALA A 106 4.51 -18.44 11.34
CA ALA A 106 3.08 -18.44 11.65
C ALA A 106 2.56 -19.87 11.85
N ALA A 107 1.69 -20.04 12.84
CA ALA A 107 1.01 -21.32 13.06
C ALA A 107 -0.23 -21.41 12.16
N GLU A 108 -0.19 -22.28 11.16
CA GLU A 108 -1.34 -22.64 10.36
C GLU A 108 -2.14 -23.75 11.07
N ARG A 109 -3.36 -23.44 11.49
CA ARG A 109 -4.25 -24.44 12.09
C ARG A 109 -4.85 -25.32 10.99
N VAL A 110 -4.46 -26.61 10.98
CA VAL A 110 -5.06 -27.62 10.11
C VAL A 110 -6.32 -28.20 10.79
N LYS A 111 -7.29 -28.68 10.00
CA LYS A 111 -8.56 -29.24 10.49
C LYS A 111 -8.39 -30.54 11.31
N SER A 112 -7.23 -31.21 11.23
CA SER A 112 -6.86 -32.33 12.11
C SER A 112 -5.79 -31.86 13.09
N ASP A 113 -6.22 -31.58 14.34
CA ASP A 113 -5.50 -31.72 15.62
C ASP A 113 -3.99 -31.34 15.78
N GLY A 114 -3.37 -30.68 14.80
CA GLY A 114 -2.01 -30.15 14.82
C GLY A 114 -1.89 -28.82 14.09
N SER A 115 -1.00 -27.95 14.58
CA SER A 115 -0.59 -26.73 13.88
C SER A 115 0.66 -27.00 13.07
N VAL A 116 0.64 -26.70 11.77
CA VAL A 116 1.85 -26.66 10.93
C VAL A 116 2.45 -25.26 11.04
N SER A 117 3.76 -25.18 11.23
CA SER A 117 4.46 -23.88 11.20
C SER A 117 4.89 -23.56 9.78
N VAL A 118 4.57 -22.36 9.31
CA VAL A 118 4.97 -21.83 7.99
C VAL A 118 5.87 -20.62 8.17
N ARG A 119 6.83 -20.45 7.26
CA ARG A 119 7.76 -19.32 7.27
C ARG A 119 7.71 -18.58 5.94
N PHE A 120 7.59 -17.26 5.98
CA PHE A 120 7.44 -16.44 4.77
C PHE A 120 7.90 -15.00 4.98
N TRP A 121 8.20 -14.30 3.89
CA TRP A 121 8.42 -12.84 3.92
C TRP A 121 7.13 -12.06 3.68
N PHE A 122 7.11 -10.81 4.13
CA PHE A 122 6.02 -9.88 3.87
C PHE A 122 6.54 -8.45 3.75
N ALA A 123 5.89 -7.65 2.90
CA ALA A 123 6.14 -6.22 2.80
C ALA A 123 5.48 -5.50 3.98
N THR A 124 6.14 -4.49 4.52
CA THR A 124 5.62 -3.66 5.61
C THR A 124 4.46 -2.81 5.10
N GLY A 125 3.26 -2.94 5.68
CA GLY A 125 2.07 -2.16 5.27
C GLY A 125 2.33 -0.66 5.20
N GLY A 126 2.83 -0.07 6.30
CA GLY A 126 3.13 1.36 6.39
C GLY A 126 4.36 1.85 5.64
N ALA A 127 5.07 0.97 4.91
CA ALA A 127 6.07 1.40 3.92
C ALA A 127 5.48 1.44 2.49
N GLY A 128 4.24 0.96 2.33
CA GLY A 128 3.61 0.69 1.06
C GLY A 128 4.12 -0.58 0.38
N PHE A 129 3.24 -1.19 -0.40
CA PHE A 129 3.57 -2.31 -1.27
C PHE A 129 2.73 -2.27 -2.54
N CYS A 130 3.20 -2.95 -3.59
CA CYS A 130 2.51 -3.08 -4.87
C CYS A 130 2.45 -4.53 -5.32
N ILE A 131 1.30 -4.93 -5.85
CA ILE A 131 1.01 -6.26 -6.39
C ILE A 131 0.50 -6.10 -7.82
N SER A 132 1.08 -6.85 -8.75
CA SER A 132 0.62 -6.87 -10.14
C SER A 132 -0.73 -7.56 -10.29
N ARG A 133 -1.51 -7.19 -11.30
CA ARG A 133 -2.78 -7.85 -11.63
C ARG A 133 -2.66 -9.36 -11.78
N GLY A 134 -1.59 -9.84 -12.43
CA GLY A 134 -1.35 -11.27 -12.61
C GLY A 134 -1.31 -12.03 -11.28
N LEU A 135 -0.55 -11.48 -10.32
CA LEU A 135 -0.45 -12.03 -8.97
C LEU A 135 -1.75 -11.87 -8.19
N ALA A 136 -2.35 -10.67 -8.22
CA ALA A 136 -3.61 -10.40 -7.54
C ALA A 136 -4.71 -11.38 -8.00
N LEU A 137 -4.84 -11.67 -9.30
CA LEU A 137 -5.81 -12.68 -9.76
C LEU A 137 -5.57 -14.08 -9.18
N LYS A 138 -4.31 -14.49 -8.99
CA LYS A 138 -3.97 -15.77 -8.35
C LYS A 138 -4.26 -15.79 -6.85
N MET A 139 -4.20 -14.64 -6.18
CA MET A 139 -4.56 -14.49 -4.77
C MET A 139 -6.07 -14.60 -4.52
N SER A 140 -6.90 -14.47 -5.56
CA SER A 140 -8.37 -14.40 -5.46
C SER A 140 -9.03 -15.47 -4.57
N PRO A 141 -8.64 -16.77 -4.61
CA PRO A 141 -9.24 -17.79 -3.75
C PRO A 141 -9.08 -17.52 -2.24
N TRP A 142 -8.09 -16.72 -1.83
CA TRP A 142 -7.81 -16.41 -0.43
C TRP A 142 -8.08 -14.94 -0.06
N ALA A 143 -8.17 -14.04 -1.04
CA ALA A 143 -8.24 -12.61 -0.80
C ALA A 143 -9.56 -11.96 -1.28
N SER A 144 -10.18 -12.44 -2.36
CA SER A 144 -11.36 -11.77 -2.92
C SER A 144 -12.64 -12.13 -2.19
N LEU A 145 -13.68 -11.30 -2.33
CA LEU A 145 -15.05 -11.59 -1.88
C LEU A 145 -15.13 -11.87 -0.36
N GLY A 146 -14.33 -11.16 0.43
CA GLY A 146 -14.26 -11.31 1.89
C GLY A 146 -13.43 -12.50 2.38
N ASN A 147 -12.86 -13.33 1.49
CA ASN A 147 -11.99 -14.44 1.88
C ASN A 147 -10.74 -13.95 2.62
N PHE A 148 -10.28 -12.72 2.36
CA PHE A 148 -9.13 -12.14 3.04
C PHE A 148 -9.29 -12.15 4.56
N ILE A 149 -10.47 -11.80 5.07
CA ILE A 149 -10.77 -11.79 6.50
C ILE A 149 -10.67 -13.22 7.07
N SER A 150 -11.22 -14.21 6.36
CA SER A 150 -11.16 -15.61 6.78
C SER A 150 -9.73 -16.14 6.79
N THR A 151 -8.93 -15.77 5.79
CA THR A 151 -7.50 -16.12 5.71
C THR A 151 -6.72 -15.49 6.86
N ALA A 152 -6.92 -14.20 7.13
CA ALA A 152 -6.28 -13.49 8.23
C ALA A 152 -6.63 -14.10 9.60
N GLU A 153 -7.89 -14.47 9.82
CA GLU A 153 -8.32 -15.11 11.08
C GLU A 153 -7.76 -16.53 11.25
N LYS A 154 -7.54 -17.26 10.16
CA LYS A 154 -6.92 -18.60 10.19
C LYS A 154 -5.49 -18.54 10.73
N ILE A 155 -4.69 -17.59 10.25
CA ILE A 155 -3.27 -17.42 10.65
C ILE A 155 -3.09 -16.46 11.83
N ARG A 156 -4.14 -15.69 12.18
CA ARG A 156 -4.18 -14.72 13.27
C ARG A 156 -3.14 -13.60 13.15
N LEU A 157 -2.78 -13.23 11.93
CA LEU A 157 -1.79 -12.19 11.64
C LEU A 157 -2.42 -10.92 11.07
N PRO A 158 -1.74 -9.77 11.18
CA PRO A 158 -2.14 -8.52 10.52
C PRO A 158 -2.39 -8.66 9.01
N ASP A 159 -2.99 -7.65 8.43
CA ASP A 159 -3.32 -7.55 7.01
C ASP A 159 -2.08 -7.63 6.10
N ASP A 160 -1.01 -6.90 6.39
CA ASP A 160 0.24 -6.97 5.62
C ASP A 160 0.92 -8.35 5.68
N CYS A 161 0.94 -8.97 6.86
CA CYS A 161 1.35 -10.35 7.04
C CYS A 161 0.45 -11.33 6.26
N THR A 162 -0.86 -11.08 6.19
CA THR A 162 -1.80 -11.92 5.45
C THR A 162 -1.55 -11.85 3.94
N ILE A 163 -1.23 -10.67 3.41
CA ILE A 163 -0.77 -10.50 2.02
C ILE A 163 0.49 -11.33 1.78
N GLY A 164 1.50 -11.20 2.63
CA GLY A 164 2.73 -11.98 2.54
C GLY A 164 2.50 -13.49 2.61
N TYR A 165 1.65 -13.95 3.53
CA TYR A 165 1.27 -15.35 3.66
C TYR A 165 0.65 -15.91 2.37
N ILE A 166 -0.31 -15.20 1.77
CA ILE A 166 -0.94 -15.65 0.52
C ILE A 166 0.09 -15.72 -0.62
N ILE A 167 0.97 -14.72 -0.74
CA ILE A 167 1.90 -14.61 -1.86
C ILE A 167 3.09 -15.58 -1.71
N GLU A 168 3.78 -15.55 -0.58
CA GLU A 168 5.00 -16.33 -0.36
C GLU A 168 4.71 -17.76 0.09
N ALA A 169 3.79 -17.96 1.06
CA ALA A 169 3.57 -19.28 1.64
C ALA A 169 2.63 -20.15 0.81
N LEU A 170 1.61 -19.55 0.15
CA LEU A 170 0.62 -20.31 -0.63
C LEU A 170 0.87 -20.30 -2.13
N LEU A 171 1.40 -19.20 -2.69
CA LEU A 171 1.67 -19.06 -4.12
C LEU A 171 3.15 -19.22 -4.48
N GLU A 172 4.05 -19.32 -3.49
CA GLU A 172 5.50 -19.48 -3.67
C GLU A 172 6.15 -18.37 -4.53
N VAL A 173 5.57 -17.17 -4.51
CA VAL A 173 6.12 -15.98 -5.20
C VAL A 173 6.91 -15.16 -4.20
N THR A 174 8.15 -14.81 -4.54
CA THR A 174 9.02 -14.07 -3.62
C THR A 174 8.73 -12.56 -3.62
N LEU A 175 8.88 -11.94 -2.45
CA LEU A 175 8.93 -10.49 -2.32
C LEU A 175 10.14 -9.96 -3.10
N SER A 176 9.86 -9.32 -4.23
CA SER A 176 10.86 -8.72 -5.09
C SER A 176 11.40 -7.45 -4.45
N TYR A 177 12.64 -7.50 -4.00
CA TYR A 177 13.34 -6.33 -3.46
C TYR A 177 13.77 -5.42 -4.62
N GLY A 178 13.16 -4.23 -4.70
CA GLY A 178 13.70 -3.12 -5.48
C GLY A 178 15.00 -2.65 -4.83
N GLY A 179 16.14 -3.18 -5.28
CA GLY A 179 17.44 -2.84 -4.72
C GLY A 179 17.90 -1.44 -5.06
N PHE A 180 18.08 -0.62 -4.02
CA PHE A 180 19.20 0.31 -3.87
C PHE A 180 19.53 0.39 -2.37
N GLU A 181 20.83 0.24 -2.07
CA GLU A 181 21.47 0.15 -0.73
C GLU A 181 20.62 0.54 0.49
N ASN A 182 20.58 -0.37 1.46
CA ASN A 182 19.99 -0.23 2.78
C ASN A 182 20.74 0.84 3.60
N ARG A 183 20.51 2.13 3.30
CA ARG A 183 20.80 3.25 4.19
C ARG A 183 19.50 3.63 4.87
N ARG A 184 19.50 3.73 6.20
CA ARG A 184 18.36 4.25 6.95
C ARG A 184 18.00 5.62 6.36
N ASN A 185 16.86 5.70 5.66
CA ASN A 185 16.38 6.94 5.04
C ASN A 185 15.72 7.80 6.12
N VAL A 186 16.54 8.48 6.92
CA VAL A 186 16.10 9.69 7.62
C VAL A 186 16.68 10.85 6.84
N ILE A 187 15.90 11.37 5.90
CA ILE A 187 16.29 12.61 5.22
C ILE A 187 16.07 13.72 6.24
N SER A 188 17.15 14.35 6.71
CA SER A 188 17.05 15.60 7.45
C SER A 188 16.74 16.72 6.45
N ILE A 189 15.46 16.94 6.22
CA ILE A 189 15.00 17.96 5.28
C ILE A 189 14.93 19.31 6.02
N GLY A 190 15.90 20.19 5.76
CA GLY A 190 15.76 21.61 6.10
C GLY A 190 14.64 22.22 5.26
N GLY A 191 13.66 22.86 5.89
CA GLY A 191 12.42 23.26 5.24
C GLY A 191 12.00 24.69 5.52
N ALA A 192 11.22 25.25 4.60
CA ALA A 192 10.59 26.57 4.71
C ALA A 192 9.46 26.63 5.77
N PHE A 193 9.07 25.48 6.33
CA PHE A 193 8.06 25.36 7.39
C PHE A 193 8.69 24.94 8.72
N SER A 194 8.17 25.45 9.83
CA SER A 194 8.55 25.01 11.18
C SER A 194 8.01 23.60 11.49
N LEU A 195 8.56 22.95 12.53
CA LEU A 195 8.02 21.66 13.02
C LEU A 195 6.59 21.76 13.57
N VAL A 196 6.13 22.97 13.92
CA VAL A 196 4.75 23.20 14.35
C VAL A 196 3.80 23.23 13.15
N GLU A 197 4.22 23.81 12.03
CA GLU A 197 3.41 23.95 10.82
C GLU A 197 3.38 22.68 9.95
N ASP A 198 4.44 21.88 10.04
CA ASP A 198 4.66 20.68 9.24
C ASP A 198 5.35 19.55 10.05
N PRO A 199 4.66 18.93 11.02
CA PRO A 199 5.25 17.90 11.89
C PRO A 199 5.71 16.64 11.14
N SER A 200 4.98 16.22 10.10
CA SER A 200 5.32 15.05 9.27
C SER A 200 6.36 15.36 8.19
N ARG A 201 6.69 16.64 7.98
CA ARG A 201 7.53 17.13 6.89
C ARG A 201 6.96 16.95 5.48
N PHE A 202 5.69 16.56 5.33
CA PHE A 202 5.08 16.33 4.02
C PHE A 202 4.89 17.61 3.22
N LYS A 203 4.57 18.73 3.86
CA LYS A 203 4.50 20.03 3.15
C LYS A 203 5.89 20.46 2.67
N THR A 204 6.91 20.23 3.50
CA THR A 204 8.30 20.51 3.17
C THR A 204 8.75 19.68 1.98
N VAL A 205 8.53 18.36 2.01
CA VAL A 205 8.82 17.46 0.89
C VAL A 205 8.09 17.91 -0.37
N HIS A 206 6.78 18.18 -0.27
CA HIS A 206 5.97 18.60 -1.40
C HIS A 206 6.50 19.87 -2.06
N CYS A 207 6.81 20.91 -1.28
CA CYS A 207 7.33 22.17 -1.83
C CYS A 207 8.76 22.06 -2.37
N LEU A 208 9.55 21.07 -1.95
CA LEU A 208 10.84 20.79 -2.58
C LEU A 208 10.69 20.12 -3.95
N LEU A 209 9.69 19.25 -4.10
CA LEU A 209 9.41 18.52 -5.33
C LEU A 209 8.59 19.33 -6.34
N TYR A 210 7.68 20.18 -5.85
CA TYR A 210 6.69 20.95 -6.61
C TYR A 210 6.68 22.42 -6.16
N PRO A 211 7.82 23.15 -6.29
CA PRO A 211 7.98 24.50 -5.75
C PRO A 211 7.01 25.54 -6.34
N GLU A 212 6.43 25.27 -7.49
CA GLU A 212 5.44 26.09 -8.17
C GLU A 212 4.04 26.02 -7.55
N THR A 213 3.81 25.11 -6.60
CA THR A 213 2.48 24.98 -5.97
C THR A 213 2.12 26.25 -5.18
N ASP A 214 0.94 26.83 -5.42
CA ASP A 214 0.55 28.17 -4.93
C ASP A 214 0.65 28.38 -3.41
N TRP A 215 0.50 27.33 -2.60
CA TRP A 215 0.59 27.41 -1.14
C TRP A 215 2.02 27.21 -0.61
N CYS A 216 2.98 26.91 -1.47
CA CYS A 216 4.37 26.80 -1.08
C CYS A 216 4.95 28.19 -0.78
N PRO A 217 5.80 28.32 0.25
CA PRO A 217 6.48 29.57 0.53
C PRO A 217 7.34 29.91 -0.67
N SER A 218 7.14 31.09 -1.24
CA SER A 218 8.05 31.62 -2.25
C SER A 218 9.46 31.60 -1.67
N LYS A 219 10.45 31.17 -2.47
CA LYS A 219 11.86 31.19 -2.04
C LYS A 219 12.23 32.62 -1.68
N GLY A 220 12.08 32.97 -0.41
CA GLY A 220 12.56 34.22 0.13
C GLY A 220 14.06 34.22 -0.05
N HIS A 221 14.56 35.19 -0.81
CA HIS A 221 15.96 35.59 -0.77
C HIS A 221 16.33 35.84 0.70
N HIS A 222 17.04 34.90 1.30
CA HIS A 222 17.91 35.17 2.45
C HIS A 222 19.33 35.38 1.92
#